data_AF-A0A7G9FED2-F1
#
_entry.id   AF-A0A7G9FED2-F1
#
_cell.length_a   1.000
_cell.length_b   1.000
_cell.length_c   1.000
_cell.angle_alpha   90.00
_cell.angle_beta   90.00
_cell.angle_gamma   90.00
#
_symmetry.space_group_name_H-M   'P 1'
#
loop_
_entity.id
_entity.type
_entity.pdbx_description
1 polymer ?
#
loop_
_entity_poly.entity_id
_entity_poly.type
_entity_poly.pdbx_seq_one_letter_code
_entity_poly.pdbx_strand_id
1 'polypeptide(L)'
;MKKNISILLILLAGIEMLFAKDFGNWKKYESMKKDDYSVNENFWKKYKGISKALSEEIPADKLYKVMDNYVFWIIGNSYGEEMHEKLMKLPEIVRYSYLVYSYEAEINNGGFDQFFFNSIGYEVFEIQKALDFFGLTKNKKILDKAVKLLETKINLSDYKKLFTDGKLPTEELEDEFNELNGLFLEYPEKIESIINTVLDKNREKLVTNR
;
A
#
# COMPACT_ATOMS: atom_id res chain seq x y z
N MET A 1 -11.67 45.95 38.51
CA MET A 1 -10.42 45.17 38.27
C MET A 1 -10.68 43.76 38.77
N LYS A 2 -10.54 42.64 38.06
CA LYS A 2 -10.09 42.31 36.69
C LYS A 2 -11.03 41.20 36.17
N LYS A 3 -11.76 41.49 35.09
CA LYS A 3 -12.13 40.48 34.09
C LYS A 3 -10.83 40.04 33.38
N ASN A 4 -10.83 38.85 32.78
CA ASN A 4 -9.82 38.33 31.83
C ASN A 4 -8.82 37.30 32.40
N ILE A 5 -9.31 36.20 32.96
CA ILE A 5 -8.50 34.97 33.08
C ILE A 5 -9.04 33.85 32.16
N SER A 6 -10.33 33.82 31.85
CA SER A 6 -10.93 32.75 31.03
C SER A 6 -10.67 32.84 29.53
N ILE A 7 -10.26 34.01 28.99
CA ILE A 7 -9.97 34.18 27.56
C ILE A 7 -8.55 33.69 27.20
N LEU A 8 -7.60 33.73 28.13
CA LEU A 8 -6.21 33.37 27.87
C LEU A 8 -6.00 31.85 27.75
N LEU A 9 -6.76 31.04 28.49
CA LEU A 9 -6.69 29.57 28.43
C LEU A 9 -7.31 29.00 27.15
N ILE A 10 -8.36 29.63 26.61
CA ILE A 10 -8.99 29.23 25.34
C ILE A 10 -8.09 29.62 24.16
N LEU A 11 -7.38 30.75 24.24
CA LEU A 11 -6.36 31.13 23.24
C LEU A 11 -5.14 30.20 23.26
N LEU A 12 -4.68 29.74 24.42
CA LEU A 12 -3.57 28.78 24.53
C LEU A 12 -3.94 27.39 23.97
N ALA A 13 -5.12 26.87 24.30
CA ALA A 13 -5.62 25.62 23.70
C ALA A 13 -5.85 25.74 22.18
N GLY A 14 -6.29 26.91 21.71
CA GLY A 14 -6.45 27.20 20.28
C GLY A 14 -5.11 27.34 19.53
N ILE A 15 -4.06 27.84 20.18
CA ILE A 15 -2.71 27.96 19.59
C ILE A 15 -2.00 26.60 19.58
N GLU A 16 -2.18 25.74 20.59
CA GLU A 16 -1.66 24.36 20.56
C GLU A 16 -2.30 23.51 19.45
N MET A 17 -3.58 23.74 19.13
CA MET A 17 -4.23 23.10 17.97
C MET A 17 -3.73 23.64 16.62
N LEU A 18 -3.26 24.89 16.55
CA LEU A 18 -2.69 25.50 15.35
C LEU A 18 -1.22 25.10 15.10
N PHE A 19 -0.55 24.52 16.10
CA PHE A 19 0.81 24.02 16.01
C PHE A 19 0.93 22.66 16.69
N ALA A 20 0.14 21.67 16.26
CA ALA A 20 0.58 20.29 16.40
C ALA A 20 1.91 20.19 15.63
N LYS A 21 3.01 20.43 16.34
CA LYS A 21 4.36 20.49 15.76
C LYS A 21 4.53 19.21 14.96
N ASP A 22 4.83 19.37 13.68
CA ASP A 22 5.18 18.29 12.78
C ASP A 22 6.51 17.68 13.26
N PHE A 23 6.42 16.84 14.28
CA PHE A 23 7.54 16.08 14.80
C PHE A 23 7.64 14.84 13.93
N GLY A 24 8.56 14.86 12.98
CA GLY A 24 9.08 13.62 12.41
C GLY A 24 9.56 12.71 13.56
N ASN A 25 9.40 11.40 13.39
CA ASN A 25 9.71 10.41 14.41
C ASN A 25 10.38 9.17 13.82
N TRP A 26 11.17 9.34 12.75
CA TRP A 26 11.84 8.23 12.07
C TRP A 26 12.69 7.39 13.03
N LYS A 27 13.52 8.01 13.88
CA LYS A 27 14.39 7.25 14.81
C LYS A 27 13.60 6.36 15.76
N LYS A 28 12.42 6.81 16.17
CA LYS A 28 11.52 6.00 16.99
C LYS A 28 10.94 4.84 16.18
N TYR A 29 10.44 5.11 14.97
CA TYR A 29 9.95 4.08 14.07
C TYR A 29 11.03 3.04 13.73
N GLU A 30 12.26 3.48 13.46
CA GLU A 30 13.40 2.63 13.13
C GLU A 30 13.78 1.70 14.29
N SER A 31 13.70 2.19 15.53
CA SER A 31 14.01 1.42 16.75
C SER A 31 12.99 0.33 17.09
N MET A 32 11.82 0.34 16.43
CA MET A 32 10.76 -0.64 16.67
C MET A 32 11.09 -1.99 16.01
N LYS A 33 10.68 -3.08 16.67
CA LYS A 33 10.68 -4.41 16.05
C LYS A 33 9.58 -4.47 14.99
N LYS A 34 9.94 -4.23 13.73
CA LYS A 34 9.01 -4.04 12.61
C LYS A 34 8.18 -5.29 12.29
N ASP A 35 8.71 -6.47 12.64
CA ASP A 35 8.06 -7.77 12.39
C ASP A 35 7.00 -8.12 13.46
N ASP A 36 6.87 -7.31 14.51
CA ASP A 36 5.83 -7.45 15.52
C ASP A 36 4.67 -6.51 15.18
N TYR A 37 3.57 -7.11 14.67
CA TYR A 37 2.35 -6.42 14.25
C TYR A 37 1.85 -5.39 15.30
N SER A 38 1.98 -5.74 16.59
CA SER A 38 1.54 -4.89 17.71
C SER A 38 2.39 -3.63 17.89
N VAL A 39 3.66 -3.68 17.49
CA VAL A 39 4.62 -2.58 17.62
C VAL A 39 4.39 -1.54 16.53
N ASN A 40 4.07 -1.97 15.31
CA ASN A 40 3.74 -1.10 14.18
C ASN A 40 2.40 -0.36 14.41
N GLU A 41 1.39 -1.04 14.99
CA GLU A 41 0.07 -0.47 15.24
C GLU A 41 0.11 0.71 16.24
N ASN A 42 0.87 0.59 17.32
CA ASN A 42 1.00 1.65 18.34
C ASN A 42 1.64 2.92 17.79
N PHE A 43 2.57 2.80 16.84
CA PHE A 43 3.18 3.94 16.16
C PHE A 43 2.12 4.67 15.33
N TRP A 44 1.45 3.98 14.41
CA TRP A 44 0.52 4.62 13.50
C TRP A 44 -0.75 5.12 14.19
N LYS A 45 -1.22 4.45 15.26
CA LYS A 45 -2.27 4.98 16.16
C LYS A 45 -1.88 6.33 16.77
N LYS A 46 -0.61 6.48 17.19
CA LYS A 46 -0.12 7.70 17.84
C LYS A 46 0.08 8.84 16.84
N TYR A 47 0.70 8.56 15.70
CA TYR A 47 1.13 9.58 14.74
C TYR A 47 0.11 9.85 13.62
N LYS A 48 -0.95 9.03 13.52
CA LYS A 48 -2.13 9.22 12.65
C LYS A 48 -1.85 9.41 11.16
N GLY A 49 -0.64 9.11 10.70
CA GLY A 49 -0.27 9.25 9.30
C GLY A 49 1.21 9.49 9.11
N ILE A 50 1.57 9.72 7.85
CA ILE A 50 2.86 10.22 7.42
C ILE A 50 2.79 11.74 7.41
N SER A 51 3.47 12.38 8.36
CA SER A 51 3.61 13.83 8.37
C SER A 51 4.65 14.30 7.35
N LYS A 52 4.73 15.60 7.08
CA LYS A 52 5.75 16.14 6.16
C LYS A 52 7.14 15.90 6.72
N ALA A 53 7.40 16.20 7.99
CA ALA A 53 8.70 15.95 8.61
C ALA A 53 9.06 14.45 8.59
N LEU A 54 8.12 13.55 8.92
CA LEU A 54 8.38 12.11 8.83
C LEU A 54 8.69 11.69 7.39
N SER A 55 7.96 12.23 6.41
CA SER A 55 8.20 11.95 4.99
C SER A 55 9.58 12.38 4.52
N GLU A 56 10.22 13.36 5.16
CA GLU A 56 11.57 13.85 4.86
C GLU A 56 12.66 13.05 5.62
N GLU A 57 12.36 12.57 6.82
CA GLU A 57 13.30 11.82 7.66
C GLU A 57 13.54 10.38 7.23
N ILE A 58 12.54 9.72 6.60
CA ILE A 58 12.66 8.31 6.19
C ILE A 58 13.82 8.17 5.17
N PRO A 59 14.81 7.29 5.39
CA PRO A 59 15.84 7.01 4.39
C PRO A 59 15.22 6.56 3.07
N ALA A 60 15.77 7.03 1.94
CA ALA A 60 15.20 6.79 0.62
C ALA A 60 15.02 5.30 0.30
N ASP A 61 15.96 4.46 0.74
CA ASP A 61 15.93 3.00 0.57
C ASP A 61 14.92 2.28 1.50
N LYS A 62 14.24 3.02 2.38
CA LYS A 62 13.24 2.48 3.32
C LYS A 62 11.82 2.92 2.99
N LEU A 63 11.62 3.86 2.06
CA LEU A 63 10.31 4.44 1.78
C LEU A 63 9.27 3.38 1.41
N TYR A 64 9.62 2.46 0.51
CA TYR A 64 8.73 1.40 0.04
C TYR A 64 8.21 0.53 1.18
N LYS A 65 9.11 0.03 2.03
CA LYS A 65 8.74 -0.80 3.17
C LYS A 65 7.93 -0.04 4.23
N VAL A 66 8.21 1.25 4.42
CA VAL A 66 7.45 2.09 5.36
C VAL A 66 6.03 2.34 4.85
N MET A 67 5.86 2.60 3.55
CA MET A 67 4.53 2.77 2.96
C MET A 67 3.72 1.48 3.07
N ASP A 68 4.31 0.32 2.76
CA ASP A 68 3.67 -0.99 2.98
C ASP A 68 3.15 -1.13 4.41
N ASN A 69 4.05 -0.97 5.39
CA ASN A 69 3.72 -1.06 6.81
C ASN A 69 2.64 -0.05 7.26
N TYR A 70 2.60 1.14 6.68
CA TYR A 70 1.60 2.17 6.97
C TYR A 70 0.23 1.81 6.38
N VAL A 71 0.18 1.44 5.10
CA VAL A 71 -1.08 1.11 4.41
C VAL A 71 -1.68 -0.16 4.98
N PHE A 72 -0.85 -1.17 5.28
CA PHE A 72 -1.28 -2.39 5.94
C PHE A 72 -1.96 -2.12 7.29
N TRP A 73 -1.46 -1.15 8.06
CA TRP A 73 -2.14 -0.70 9.28
C TRP A 73 -3.49 -0.03 8.99
N ILE A 74 -3.60 0.79 7.94
CA ILE A 74 -4.84 1.48 7.55
C ILE A 74 -5.94 0.48 7.19
N ILE A 75 -5.61 -0.52 6.37
CA ILE A 75 -6.58 -1.52 5.91
C ILE A 75 -6.89 -2.53 7.04
N GLY A 76 -5.89 -2.93 7.82
CA GLY A 76 -6.02 -3.94 8.86
C GLY A 76 -6.52 -5.27 8.28
N ASN A 77 -7.50 -5.89 8.95
CA ASN A 77 -8.11 -7.15 8.53
C ASN A 77 -9.28 -6.95 7.53
N SER A 78 -9.32 -5.84 6.78
CA SER A 78 -10.36 -5.65 5.76
C SER A 78 -10.05 -6.45 4.50
N TYR A 79 -11.10 -6.88 3.80
CA TYR A 79 -11.01 -7.59 2.53
C TYR A 79 -12.08 -7.09 1.55
N GLY A 80 -11.94 -7.42 0.27
CA GLY A 80 -12.94 -7.08 -0.75
C GLY A 80 -13.26 -5.58 -0.79
N GLU A 81 -14.55 -5.24 -0.86
CA GLU A 81 -15.02 -3.85 -0.98
C GLU A 81 -14.58 -2.97 0.19
N GLU A 82 -14.56 -3.48 1.43
CA GLU A 82 -14.12 -2.67 2.59
C GLU A 82 -12.64 -2.27 2.44
N MET A 83 -11.79 -3.21 2.01
CA MET A 83 -10.39 -2.93 1.75
C MET A 83 -10.25 -1.92 0.60
N HIS A 84 -11.01 -2.12 -0.48
CA HIS A 84 -11.05 -1.23 -1.62
C HIS A 84 -11.36 0.22 -1.20
N GLU A 85 -12.44 0.42 -0.44
CA GLU A 85 -12.84 1.74 0.05
C GLU A 85 -11.77 2.41 0.93
N LYS A 86 -11.06 1.63 1.77
CA LYS A 86 -9.97 2.16 2.60
C LYS A 86 -8.77 2.56 1.75
N LEU A 87 -8.41 1.76 0.76
CA LEU A 87 -7.32 2.05 -0.19
C LEU A 87 -7.64 3.30 -1.02
N MET A 88 -8.88 3.44 -1.50
CA MET A 88 -9.30 4.59 -2.33
C MET A 88 -9.27 5.94 -1.60
N LYS A 89 -9.23 5.94 -0.26
CA LYS A 89 -9.08 7.15 0.57
C LYS A 89 -7.63 7.62 0.73
N LEU A 90 -6.65 6.83 0.30
CA LEU A 90 -5.23 7.16 0.40
C LEU A 90 -4.74 7.90 -0.86
N PRO A 91 -3.69 8.73 -0.74
CA PRO A 91 -2.99 9.26 -1.91
C PRO A 91 -2.56 8.13 -2.85
N GLU A 92 -2.68 8.34 -4.16
CA GLU A 92 -2.43 7.30 -5.17
C GLU A 92 -1.04 6.70 -5.02
N ILE A 93 0.00 7.53 -4.87
CA ILE A 93 1.39 7.06 -4.72
C ILE A 93 1.59 6.18 -3.48
N VAL A 94 0.87 6.46 -2.39
CA VAL A 94 0.90 5.67 -1.15
C VAL A 94 0.18 4.33 -1.38
N ARG A 95 -1.06 4.37 -1.89
CA ARG A 95 -1.83 3.16 -2.23
C ARG A 95 -1.07 2.27 -3.22
N TYR A 96 -0.55 2.84 -4.29
CA TYR A 96 0.13 2.11 -5.36
C TYR A 96 1.40 1.45 -4.88
N SER A 97 2.17 2.09 -4.01
CA SER A 97 3.34 1.43 -3.42
C SER A 97 2.93 0.17 -2.64
N TYR A 98 1.88 0.22 -1.82
CA TYR A 98 1.38 -0.96 -1.12
C TYR A 98 0.85 -2.04 -2.09
N LEU A 99 0.07 -1.65 -3.10
CA LEU A 99 -0.48 -2.61 -4.08
C LEU A 99 0.63 -3.37 -4.83
N VAL A 100 1.71 -2.69 -5.22
CA VAL A 100 2.84 -3.36 -5.87
C VAL A 100 3.62 -4.23 -4.88
N TYR A 101 3.78 -3.79 -3.62
CA TYR A 101 4.41 -4.61 -2.58
C TYR A 101 3.65 -5.92 -2.37
N SER A 102 2.34 -5.86 -2.21
CA SER A 102 1.52 -7.05 -2.01
C SER A 102 1.51 -7.93 -3.26
N TYR A 103 1.43 -7.37 -4.46
CA TYR A 103 1.59 -8.12 -5.71
C TYR A 103 2.91 -8.92 -5.76
N GLU A 104 4.03 -8.25 -5.45
CA GLU A 104 5.34 -8.88 -5.42
C GLU A 104 5.42 -9.96 -4.31
N ALA A 105 4.89 -9.68 -3.13
CA ALA A 105 4.92 -10.60 -2.00
C ALA A 105 4.11 -11.87 -2.25
N GLU A 106 2.89 -11.76 -2.77
CA GLU A 106 2.05 -12.93 -3.03
C GLU A 106 2.66 -13.86 -4.09
N ILE A 107 3.16 -13.30 -5.19
CA ILE A 107 3.74 -14.11 -6.28
C ILE A 107 5.04 -14.78 -5.82
N ASN A 108 5.89 -14.08 -5.06
CA ASN A 108 7.09 -14.70 -4.48
C ASN A 108 6.75 -15.85 -3.51
N ASN A 109 5.63 -15.74 -2.78
CA ASN A 109 5.25 -16.73 -1.77
C ASN A 109 4.55 -17.97 -2.35
N GLY A 110 3.69 -17.78 -3.35
CA GLY A 110 2.86 -18.87 -3.89
C GLY A 110 2.38 -18.65 -5.32
N GLY A 111 3.05 -17.80 -6.08
CA GLY A 111 2.76 -17.55 -7.49
C GLY A 111 1.42 -16.84 -7.74
N PHE A 112 1.01 -16.85 -9.01
CA PHE A 112 -0.26 -16.27 -9.44
C PHE A 112 -1.49 -16.92 -8.80
N ASP A 113 -1.43 -18.21 -8.45
CA ASP A 113 -2.53 -18.88 -7.74
C ASP A 113 -2.77 -18.24 -6.37
N GLN A 114 -1.71 -18.09 -5.57
CA GLN A 114 -1.82 -17.42 -4.28
C GLN A 114 -2.25 -15.96 -4.45
N PHE A 115 -1.71 -15.26 -5.45
CA PHE A 115 -2.10 -13.87 -5.73
C PHE A 115 -3.60 -13.71 -6.04
N PHE A 116 -4.18 -14.57 -6.88
CA PHE A 116 -5.60 -14.53 -7.23
C PHE A 116 -6.52 -15.13 -6.16
N PHE A 117 -5.99 -15.93 -5.24
CA PHE A 117 -6.73 -16.45 -4.09
C PHE A 117 -6.75 -15.48 -2.91
N ASN A 118 -5.62 -14.86 -2.59
CA ASN A 118 -5.49 -13.95 -1.46
C ASN A 118 -6.11 -12.59 -1.74
N SER A 119 -6.52 -11.91 -0.67
CA SER A 119 -7.37 -10.71 -0.71
C SER A 119 -6.89 -9.61 -1.65
N ILE A 120 -5.58 -9.46 -1.84
CA ILE A 120 -5.01 -8.46 -2.73
C ILE A 120 -5.37 -8.69 -4.21
N GLY A 121 -5.61 -9.94 -4.63
CA GLY A 121 -6.07 -10.26 -5.98
C GLY A 121 -7.40 -9.58 -6.33
N TYR A 122 -8.20 -9.18 -5.32
CA TYR A 122 -9.39 -8.36 -5.53
C TYR A 122 -9.04 -7.04 -6.25
N GLU A 123 -7.86 -6.49 -6.02
CA GLU A 123 -7.39 -5.21 -6.56
C GLU A 123 -6.59 -5.33 -7.86
N VAL A 124 -6.69 -6.46 -8.58
CA VAL A 124 -5.88 -6.73 -9.79
C VAL A 124 -5.84 -5.57 -10.79
N PHE A 125 -6.98 -4.92 -11.05
CA PHE A 125 -7.06 -3.82 -12.00
C PHE A 125 -6.42 -2.53 -11.49
N GLU A 126 -6.44 -2.28 -10.17
CA GLU A 126 -5.69 -1.17 -9.58
C GLU A 126 -4.18 -1.48 -9.51
N ILE A 127 -3.79 -2.74 -9.32
CA ILE A 127 -2.39 -3.15 -9.40
C ILE A 127 -1.84 -2.92 -10.81
N GLN A 128 -2.60 -3.21 -11.87
CA GLN A 128 -2.20 -2.89 -13.24
C GLN A 128 -1.91 -1.40 -13.44
N LYS A 129 -2.73 -0.52 -12.83
CA LYS A 129 -2.50 0.94 -12.84
C LYS A 129 -1.28 1.32 -12.00
N ALA A 130 -1.08 0.68 -10.84
CA ALA A 130 0.07 0.93 -9.99
C ALA A 130 1.40 0.55 -10.66
N LEU A 131 1.44 -0.59 -11.36
CA LEU A 131 2.60 -1.01 -12.15
C LEU A 131 2.91 -0.01 -13.27
N ASP A 132 1.88 0.48 -13.97
CA ASP A 132 2.03 1.52 -14.99
C ASP A 132 2.54 2.84 -14.40
N PHE A 133 1.98 3.27 -13.26
CA PHE A 133 2.37 4.49 -12.55
C PHE A 133 3.86 4.51 -12.17
N PHE A 134 4.41 3.38 -11.73
CA PHE A 134 5.84 3.26 -11.40
C PHE A 134 6.74 2.94 -12.60
N GLY A 135 6.17 2.78 -13.80
CA GLY A 135 6.92 2.40 -15.00
C GLY A 135 7.44 0.96 -14.98
N LEU A 136 6.80 0.08 -14.22
CA LEU A 136 7.11 -1.35 -14.11
C LEU A 136 6.50 -2.13 -15.29
N THR A 137 6.92 -1.75 -16.50
CA THR A 137 6.35 -2.21 -17.77
C THR A 137 6.44 -3.72 -17.96
N LYS A 138 7.51 -4.37 -17.48
CA LYS A 138 7.67 -5.82 -17.64
C LYS A 138 6.76 -6.58 -16.69
N ASN A 139 6.69 -6.18 -15.42
CA ASN A 139 5.73 -6.74 -14.46
C ASN A 139 4.29 -6.52 -14.92
N LYS A 140 3.97 -5.31 -15.41
CA LYS A 140 2.66 -5.02 -15.98
C LYS A 140 2.30 -6.00 -17.10
N LYS A 141 3.23 -6.26 -18.02
CA LYS A 141 3.02 -7.22 -19.11
C LYS A 141 2.76 -8.65 -18.60
N ILE A 142 3.41 -9.07 -17.53
CA ILE A 142 3.17 -10.39 -16.91
C ILE A 142 1.76 -10.42 -16.30
N LEU A 143 1.38 -9.42 -15.51
CA LEU A 143 0.05 -9.35 -14.91
C LEU A 143 -1.06 -9.24 -15.96
N ASP A 144 -0.86 -8.44 -17.00
CA ASP A 144 -1.81 -8.31 -18.12
C ASP A 144 -2.04 -9.66 -18.82
N LYS A 145 -1.01 -10.50 -18.97
CA LYS A 145 -1.16 -11.86 -19.50
C LYS A 145 -1.99 -12.73 -18.56
N ALA A 146 -1.74 -12.67 -17.25
CA ALA A 146 -2.51 -13.43 -16.26
C ALA A 146 -4.00 -13.06 -16.30
N VAL A 147 -4.31 -11.76 -16.36
CA VAL A 147 -5.69 -11.26 -16.53
C VAL A 147 -6.28 -11.69 -17.88
N LYS A 148 -5.48 -11.70 -18.95
CA LYS A 148 -5.94 -12.15 -20.27
C LYS A 148 -6.30 -13.63 -20.30
N LEU A 149 -5.58 -14.47 -19.55
CA LEU A 149 -5.91 -15.89 -19.38
C LEU A 149 -7.28 -16.05 -18.68
N LEU A 150 -7.51 -15.30 -17.60
CA LEU A 150 -8.82 -15.28 -16.93
C LEU A 150 -9.94 -14.85 -17.88
N GLU A 151 -9.72 -13.84 -18.73
CA GLU A 151 -10.70 -13.38 -19.73
C GLU A 151 -11.09 -14.47 -20.75
N THR A 152 -10.26 -15.51 -20.95
CA THR A 152 -10.64 -16.66 -21.80
C THR A 152 -11.68 -17.57 -21.15
N LYS A 153 -11.83 -17.50 -19.83
CA LYS A 153 -12.70 -18.37 -19.01
C LYS A 153 -13.89 -17.62 -18.41
N ILE A 154 -13.74 -16.33 -18.12
CA ILE A 154 -14.76 -15.52 -17.46
C ILE A 154 -14.99 -14.20 -18.19
N ASN A 155 -16.18 -13.63 -17.99
CA ASN A 155 -16.38 -12.22 -18.31
C ASN A 155 -15.76 -11.36 -17.21
N LEU A 156 -14.80 -10.49 -17.55
CA LEU A 156 -14.11 -9.65 -16.58
C LEU A 156 -15.04 -8.66 -15.86
N SER A 157 -16.22 -8.34 -16.41
CA SER A 157 -17.23 -7.55 -15.67
C SER A 157 -17.70 -8.23 -14.39
N ASP A 158 -17.61 -9.57 -14.34
CA ASP A 158 -18.02 -10.38 -13.20
C ASP A 158 -16.85 -10.70 -12.25
N TYR A 159 -15.64 -10.21 -12.56
CA TYR A 159 -14.41 -10.56 -11.82
C TYR A 159 -14.55 -10.38 -10.31
N LYS A 160 -14.99 -9.19 -9.87
CA LYS A 160 -15.12 -8.87 -8.44
C LYS A 160 -16.10 -9.81 -7.74
N LYS A 161 -17.21 -10.16 -8.40
CA LYS A 161 -18.20 -11.12 -7.89
C LYS A 161 -17.60 -12.53 -7.80
N LEU A 162 -16.94 -13.00 -8.87
CA LEU A 162 -16.33 -14.33 -8.91
C LEU A 162 -15.19 -14.46 -7.89
N PHE A 163 -14.39 -13.42 -7.71
CA PHE A 163 -13.37 -13.33 -6.67
C PHE A 163 -14.00 -13.49 -5.28
N THR A 164 -15.01 -12.67 -4.96
CA THR A 164 -15.70 -12.73 -3.66
C THR A 164 -16.36 -14.09 -3.41
N ASP A 165 -16.89 -14.72 -4.46
CA ASP A 165 -17.49 -16.05 -4.37
C ASP A 165 -16.45 -17.19 -4.29
N GLY A 166 -15.15 -16.91 -4.45
CA GLY A 166 -14.09 -17.93 -4.51
C GLY A 166 -14.18 -18.81 -5.76
N LYS A 167 -14.61 -18.25 -6.89
CA LYS A 167 -14.93 -18.95 -8.14
C LYS A 167 -14.09 -18.50 -9.34
N LEU A 168 -12.92 -17.91 -9.08
CA LEU A 168 -11.98 -17.69 -10.17
C LEU A 168 -11.45 -19.04 -10.65
N PRO A 169 -11.36 -19.28 -11.96
CA PRO A 169 -10.94 -20.57 -12.52
C PRO A 169 -9.41 -20.70 -12.52
N THR A 170 -8.76 -20.45 -11.39
CA THR A 170 -7.29 -20.45 -11.30
C THR A 170 -6.73 -21.86 -11.48
N GLU A 171 -7.39 -22.88 -10.94
CA GLU A 171 -7.01 -24.29 -11.11
C GLU A 171 -7.01 -24.73 -12.59
N GLU A 172 -7.90 -24.18 -13.42
CA GLU A 172 -7.93 -24.48 -14.86
C GLU A 172 -6.80 -23.81 -15.66
N LEU A 173 -6.06 -22.90 -15.03
CA LEU A 173 -5.02 -22.07 -15.63
C LEU A 173 -3.65 -22.28 -14.94
N GLU A 174 -3.52 -23.34 -14.13
CA GLU A 174 -2.34 -23.60 -13.30
C GLU A 174 -1.05 -23.69 -14.13
N ASP A 175 -1.09 -24.41 -15.26
CA ASP A 175 0.07 -24.56 -16.14
C ASP A 175 0.52 -23.21 -16.72
N GLU A 176 -0.42 -22.40 -17.22
CA GLU A 176 -0.10 -21.08 -17.76
C GLU A 176 0.36 -20.11 -16.66
N PHE A 177 -0.22 -20.17 -15.47
CA PHE A 177 0.22 -19.38 -14.33
C PHE A 177 1.62 -19.78 -13.87
N ASN A 178 1.98 -21.06 -13.92
CA ASN A 178 3.33 -21.54 -13.63
C ASN A 178 4.38 -21.00 -14.61
N GLU A 179 4.05 -20.87 -15.90
CA GLU A 179 4.92 -20.19 -16.86
C GLU A 179 5.13 -18.72 -16.51
N LEU A 180 4.05 -18.01 -16.13
CA LEU A 180 4.12 -16.60 -15.72
C LEU A 180 4.89 -16.42 -14.41
N ASN A 181 4.78 -17.36 -13.47
CA ASN A 181 5.59 -17.39 -12.25
C ASN A 181 7.08 -17.45 -12.60
N GLY A 182 7.46 -18.31 -13.55
CA GLY A 182 8.84 -18.39 -14.06
C GLY A 182 9.34 -17.04 -14.58
N LEU A 183 8.56 -16.36 -15.42
CA LEU A 183 8.91 -15.04 -15.95
C LEU A 183 9.04 -13.97 -14.86
N PHE A 184 8.22 -14.06 -13.80
CA PHE A 184 8.30 -13.13 -12.67
C PHE A 184 9.56 -13.36 -11.84
N LEU A 185 9.89 -14.62 -11.55
CA LEU A 185 11.05 -15.02 -10.73
C LEU A 185 12.41 -14.75 -11.41
N GLU A 186 12.43 -14.39 -12.70
CA GLU A 186 13.61 -13.81 -13.34
C GLU A 186 13.94 -12.39 -12.82
N TYR A 187 13.08 -11.79 -11.98
CA TYR A 187 13.18 -10.42 -11.48
C TYR A 187 13.50 -9.42 -12.59
N PRO A 188 12.61 -9.30 -13.60
CA PRO A 188 12.89 -8.55 -14.81
C PRO A 188 13.09 -7.03 -14.57
N GLU A 189 12.67 -6.54 -13.41
CA GLU A 189 12.79 -5.16 -12.92
C GLU A 189 13.16 -5.16 -11.41
N LYS A 190 13.95 -4.18 -10.98
CA LYS A 190 14.30 -3.98 -9.56
C LYS A 190 13.19 -3.20 -8.85
N ILE A 191 12.06 -3.85 -8.58
CA ILE A 191 10.82 -3.24 -8.10
C ILE A 191 11.06 -2.27 -6.92
N GLU A 192 11.65 -2.76 -5.82
CA GLU A 192 11.92 -1.94 -4.64
C GLU A 192 12.76 -0.69 -4.95
N SER A 193 13.82 -0.83 -5.75
CA SER A 193 14.71 0.28 -6.11
C SER A 193 14.00 1.33 -6.95
N ILE A 194 13.16 0.91 -7.91
CA ILE A 194 12.39 1.81 -8.77
C ILE A 194 11.37 2.58 -7.93
N ILE A 195 10.61 1.87 -7.08
CA ILE A 195 9.59 2.49 -6.24
C ILE A 195 10.21 3.45 -5.24
N ASN A 196 11.25 3.04 -4.51
CA ASN A 196 11.98 3.93 -3.58
C ASN A 196 12.44 5.23 -4.29
N THR A 197 12.94 5.14 -5.52
CA THR A 197 13.35 6.31 -6.31
C THR A 197 12.17 7.24 -6.62
N VAL A 198 11.00 6.69 -6.98
CA VAL A 198 9.80 7.49 -7.28
C VAL A 198 9.24 8.12 -6.01
N LEU A 199 9.18 7.37 -4.90
CA LEU A 199 8.73 7.88 -3.60
C LEU A 199 9.62 9.01 -3.10
N ASP A 200 10.94 8.87 -3.20
CA ASP A 200 11.91 9.88 -2.75
C ASP A 200 11.77 11.20 -3.50
N LYS A 201 11.49 11.14 -4.81
CA LYS A 201 11.25 12.32 -5.65
C LYS A 201 9.91 13.01 -5.39
N ASN A 202 9.00 12.38 -4.66
CA ASN A 202 7.62 12.83 -4.46
C ASN A 202 7.21 12.79 -2.98
N ARG A 203 8.16 13.05 -2.05
CA ARG A 203 7.93 12.96 -0.59
C ARG A 203 6.73 13.77 -0.12
N GLU A 204 6.47 14.92 -0.74
CA GLU A 204 5.32 15.77 -0.43
C GLU A 204 3.97 15.09 -0.69
N LYS A 205 3.90 14.15 -1.63
CA LYS A 205 2.69 13.38 -1.96
C LYS A 205 2.49 12.16 -1.04
N LEU A 206 3.48 11.85 -0.21
CA LEU A 206 3.38 10.77 0.78
C LEU A 206 2.64 11.23 2.04
N VAL A 207 2.48 12.55 2.23
CA VAL A 207 1.87 13.12 3.42
C VAL A 207 0.39 12.71 3.50
N THR A 208 0.02 12.15 4.64
CA THR A 208 -1.35 11.75 4.94
C THR A 208 -1.78 12.42 6.25
N ASN A 209 -2.83 13.24 6.20
CA ASN A 209 -3.42 13.82 7.41
C ASN A 209 -4.74 13.12 7.72
N ARG A 210 -4.88 12.58 8.94
CA ARG A 210 -6.15 12.15 9.54
C ARG A 210 -6.35 12.80 10.89
#